data_AF-A0A3D2B9H4-F1
#
_entry.id   AF-A0A3D2B9H4-F1
#
_cell.length_a   1.000
_cell.length_b   1.000
_cell.length_c   1.000
_cell.angle_alpha   90.00
_cell.angle_beta   90.00
_cell.angle_gamma   90.00
#
_symmetry.space_group_name_H-M   'P 1'
#
loop_
_entity.id
_entity.type
_entity.pdbx_description
1 polymer ?
#
loop_
_entity_poly.entity_id
_entity_poly.type
_entity_poly.pdbx_seq_one_letter_code
_entity_poly.pdbx_strand_id
1 'polypeptide(L)'
;QLAALIEQQLAIYKTKGVPLDLGLVAREYLAQYPRARHFDIARIVVDQAVRLGVAQADFTGLPPKWQPINDYGAKVQAHVIDKY
;
A
#
# COMPACT_ATOMS: atom_id res chain seq x y z
N GLN A 1 3.54 17.49 -4.28
CA GLN A 1 4.78 16.92 -4.86
C GLN A 1 4.98 15.46 -4.45
N LEU A 2 5.05 15.13 -3.15
CA LEU A 2 5.28 13.74 -2.70
C LEU A 2 4.19 12.74 -3.10
N ALA A 3 2.90 13.13 -2.99
CA ALA A 3 1.80 12.25 -3.40
C ALA A 3 1.86 11.86 -4.88
N ALA A 4 2.14 12.81 -5.76
CA ALA A 4 2.29 12.56 -7.19
C ALA A 4 3.50 11.65 -7.50
N LEU A 5 4.60 11.78 -6.74
CA LEU A 5 5.75 10.88 -6.89
C LEU A 5 5.42 9.45 -6.47
N ILE A 6 4.73 9.27 -5.34
CA ILE A 6 4.27 7.96 -4.89
C ILE A 6 3.25 7.37 -5.88
N GLU A 7 2.30 8.16 -6.36
CA GLU A 7 1.35 7.78 -7.41
C GLU A 7 2.07 7.24 -8.65
N GLN A 8 3.05 7.99 -9.17
CA GLN A 8 3.84 7.58 -10.33
C GLN A 8 4.63 6.28 -10.07
N GLN A 9 5.18 6.12 -8.86
CA GLN A 9 5.90 4.91 -8.48
C GLN A 9 4.96 3.70 -8.36
N LEU A 10 3.75 3.86 -7.81
CA LEU A 10 2.78 2.78 -7.68
C LEU A 10 2.12 2.41 -9.02
N ALA A 11 2.00 3.35 -9.96
CA ALA A 11 1.44 3.09 -11.29
C ALA A 11 2.16 1.94 -12.04
N ILE A 12 3.42 1.67 -11.71
CA ILE A 12 4.20 0.56 -12.30
C ILE A 12 3.55 -0.81 -12.10
N TYR A 13 2.83 -1.01 -10.99
CA TYR A 13 2.13 -2.25 -10.68
C TYR A 13 1.03 -2.54 -11.71
N LYS A 14 0.21 -1.51 -11.99
CA LYS A 14 -0.81 -1.54 -13.03
C LYS A 14 -0.19 -1.70 -14.42
N THR A 15 0.84 -0.92 -14.75
CA THR A 15 1.51 -1.00 -16.06
C THR A 15 2.10 -2.38 -16.36
N LYS A 16 2.66 -3.05 -15.34
CA LYS A 16 3.25 -4.40 -15.49
C LYS A 16 2.25 -5.53 -15.27
N GLY A 17 1.01 -5.23 -14.84
CA GLY A 17 0.01 -6.25 -14.49
C GLY A 17 0.42 -7.13 -13.30
N VAL A 18 1.25 -6.61 -12.39
CA VAL A 18 1.71 -7.34 -11.20
C VAL A 18 0.91 -6.94 -9.97
N PRO A 19 0.56 -7.86 -9.05
CA PRO A 19 -0.23 -7.52 -7.87
C PRO A 19 0.50 -6.56 -6.92
N LEU A 20 -0.26 -5.68 -6.25
CA LEU A 20 0.24 -4.73 -5.26
C LEU A 20 -0.14 -5.21 -3.84
N ASP A 21 0.86 -5.69 -3.09
CA ASP A 21 0.72 -5.99 -1.66
C ASP A 21 0.99 -4.73 -0.84
N LEU A 22 -0.08 -4.15 -0.27
CA LEU A 22 0.01 -2.91 0.50
C LEU A 22 0.87 -3.05 1.77
N GLY A 23 0.92 -4.23 2.38
CA GLY A 23 1.74 -4.49 3.56
C GLY A 23 3.23 -4.39 3.25
N LEU A 24 3.64 -5.05 2.16
CA LEU A 24 5.02 -5.00 1.67
C LEU A 24 5.39 -3.58 1.21
N VAL A 25 4.57 -2.99 0.34
CA VAL A 25 4.83 -1.68 -0.25
C VAL A 25 4.90 -0.60 0.83
N ALA A 26 3.93 -0.55 1.75
CA ALA A 26 3.97 0.42 2.84
C ALA A 26 5.23 0.26 3.70
N ARG A 27 5.64 -0.97 4.02
CA ARG A 27 6.87 -1.22 4.78
C ARG A 27 8.11 -0.69 4.04
N GLU A 28 8.22 -0.95 2.74
CA GLU A 28 9.33 -0.47 1.91
C GLU A 28 9.39 1.05 1.81
N TYR A 29 8.24 1.73 1.71
CA TYR A 29 8.20 3.19 1.78
C TYR A 29 8.59 3.71 3.15
N LEU A 30 8.01 3.16 4.23
CA LEU A 30 8.29 3.62 5.59
C LEU A 30 9.78 3.51 5.94
N ALA A 31 10.47 2.45 5.49
CA ALA A 31 11.90 2.28 5.70
C ALA A 31 12.78 3.40 5.08
N GLN A 32 12.26 4.17 4.12
CA GLN A 32 12.98 5.26 3.44
C GLN A 32 12.84 6.62 4.14
N TYR A 33 11.97 6.73 5.15
CA TYR A 33 11.67 8.00 5.82
C TYR A 33 11.88 7.90 7.33
N PRO A 34 12.19 9.01 8.02
CA PRO A 34 12.24 9.02 9.47
C PRO A 34 10.87 8.73 10.08
N ARG A 35 10.85 8.10 11.26
CA ARG A 35 9.62 7.72 12.00
C ARG A 35 8.59 8.85 12.09
N ALA A 36 9.04 10.09 12.31
CA ALA A 36 8.17 11.26 12.41
C ALA A 36 7.27 11.47 11.18
N ARG A 37 7.65 10.94 10.00
CA ARG A 37 6.89 11.04 8.75
C ARG A 37 6.07 9.78 8.43
N HIS A 38 6.17 8.72 9.23
CA HIS A 38 5.56 7.44 8.89
C HIS A 38 4.05 7.54 8.69
N PHE A 39 3.35 8.33 9.51
CA PHE A 39 1.91 8.49 9.38
C PHE A 39 1.52 9.11 8.02
N ASP A 40 2.16 10.22 7.64
CA ASP A 40 1.89 10.89 6.37
C ASP A 40 2.23 10.00 5.17
N ILE A 41 3.36 9.30 5.23
CA ILE A 41 3.79 8.39 4.15
C ILE A 41 2.80 7.24 4.02
N ALA A 42 2.44 6.57 5.12
CA ALA A 42 1.50 5.45 5.11
C ALA A 42 0.16 5.88 4.51
N ARG A 43 -0.39 7.02 4.96
CA ARG A 43 -1.66 7.54 4.43
C ARG A 43 -1.59 7.78 2.92
N ILE A 44 -0.52 8.44 2.44
CA ILE A 44 -0.39 8.72 1.01
C ILE A 44 -0.26 7.43 0.20
N VAL A 45 0.56 6.47 0.64
CA VAL A 45 0.72 5.17 -0.04
C VAL A 45 -0.62 4.45 -0.13
N VAL A 46 -1.39 4.39 0.96
CA VAL A 46 -2.73 3.79 0.98
C VAL A 46 -3.66 4.52 0.02
N ASP A 47 -3.77 5.85 0.14
CA ASP A 47 -4.65 6.68 -0.69
C ASP A 47 -4.35 6.57 -2.19
N GLN A 48 -3.08 6.37 -2.56
CA GLN A 48 -2.69 6.16 -3.96
C GLN A 48 -2.90 4.71 -4.41
N ALA A 49 -2.59 3.72 -3.57
CA ALA A 49 -2.76 2.31 -3.92
C ALA A 49 -4.22 1.96 -4.23
N VAL A 50 -5.17 2.42 -3.40
CA VAL A 50 -6.61 2.14 -3.59
C VAL A 50 -7.20 2.75 -4.86
N ARG A 51 -6.52 3.71 -5.50
CA ARG A 51 -6.93 4.31 -6.77
C ARG A 51 -6.53 3.47 -7.98
N LEU A 52 -5.56 2.57 -7.82
CA LEU A 52 -5.03 1.80 -8.94
C LEU A 52 -5.94 0.64 -9.36
N GLY A 53 -6.66 0.06 -8.41
CA GLY A 53 -7.45 -1.15 -8.62
C GLY A 53 -8.12 -1.65 -7.35
N VAL A 54 -8.66 -2.86 -7.42
CA VAL A 54 -9.33 -3.55 -6.30
C VAL A 54 -8.70 -4.92 -6.07
N ALA A 55 -8.94 -5.50 -4.89
CA ALA A 55 -8.56 -6.87 -4.61
C ALA A 55 -9.73 -7.82 -4.93
N GLN A 56 -9.50 -8.85 -5.75
CA GLN A 56 -10.49 -9.90 -6.01
C GLN A 56 -10.95 -10.58 -4.71
N ALA A 57 -10.06 -10.66 -3.71
CA ALA A 57 -10.35 -11.25 -2.41
C ALA A 57 -11.35 -10.44 -1.58
N ASP A 58 -11.56 -9.14 -1.85
CA ASP A 58 -12.57 -8.33 -1.18
C ASP A 58 -13.99 -8.91 -1.38
N PHE A 59 -14.24 -9.55 -2.53
CA PHE A 59 -15.53 -10.17 -2.85
C PHE A 59 -15.80 -11.49 -2.11
N THR A 60 -14.82 -12.02 -1.38
CA THR A 60 -15.01 -13.25 -0.57
C THR A 60 -15.75 -13.00 0.74
N GLY A 61 -15.86 -11.73 1.17
CA GLY A 61 -16.37 -11.37 2.49
C GLY A 61 -15.45 -11.74 3.66
N LEU A 62 -14.28 -12.33 3.40
CA LEU A 62 -13.29 -12.64 4.43
C LEU A 62 -12.42 -11.41 4.69
N PRO A 63 -12.26 -10.98 5.96
CA PRO A 63 -11.41 -9.85 6.27
C PRO A 63 -9.92 -10.20 6.02
N PRO A 64 -9.11 -9.27 5.50
CA PRO A 64 -7.67 -9.47 5.41
C PRO A 64 -7.04 -9.56 6.80
N LYS A 65 -5.84 -10.11 6.89
CA LYS A 65 -5.07 -10.12 8.15
C LYS A 65 -4.34 -8.80 8.33
N TRP A 66 -4.18 -8.39 9.59
CA TRP A 66 -3.30 -7.27 9.94
C TRP A 66 -1.84 -7.64 9.66
N GLN A 67 -1.17 -6.83 8.85
CA GLN A 67 0.24 -6.98 8.49
C GLN A 67 1.07 -5.85 9.11
N PRO A 68 2.17 -6.12 9.82
CA PRO A 68 3.02 -5.07 10.37
C PRO A 68 3.76 -4.34 9.25
N ILE A 69 3.77 -3.00 9.30
CA ILE A 69 4.42 -2.16 8.27
C ILE A 69 5.65 -1.40 8.80
N ASN A 70 5.95 -1.51 10.09
CA ASN A 70 7.21 -1.07 10.68
C ASN A 70 7.45 -1.75 12.04
N ASP A 71 8.64 -1.51 12.62
CA ASP A 71 9.05 -2.06 13.92
C ASP A 71 8.46 -1.28 15.12
N TYR A 72 7.67 -0.23 14.86
CA TYR A 72 7.07 0.64 15.87
C TYR A 72 5.61 0.28 16.17
N GLY A 73 5.14 -0.87 15.68
CA GLY A 73 3.79 -1.39 15.94
C GLY A 73 2.71 -0.94 14.96
N ALA A 74 3.05 -0.19 13.91
CA ALA A 74 2.08 0.15 12.87
C ALA A 74 1.73 -1.09 12.02
N LYS A 75 0.46 -1.23 11.65
CA LYS A 75 -0.05 -2.34 10.85
C LYS A 75 -1.03 -1.82 9.79
N VAL A 76 -1.17 -2.56 8.70
CA VAL A 76 -2.19 -2.35 7.67
C VAL A 76 -3.04 -3.60 7.52
N GLN A 77 -4.32 -3.43 7.19
CA GLN A 77 -5.23 -4.53 6.90
C GLN A 77 -5.78 -4.31 5.49
N ALA A 78 -5.26 -5.06 4.53
CA ALA A 78 -5.68 -4.97 3.13
C ALA A 78 -5.41 -6.31 2.44
N HIS A 79 -6.29 -6.66 1.50
CA HIS A 79 -6.00 -7.71 0.53
C HIS A 79 -5.07 -7.19 -0.55
N VAL A 80 -4.46 -8.11 -1.30
CA VAL A 80 -3.57 -7.78 -2.42
C VAL A 80 -4.42 -7.23 -3.57
N ILE A 81 -4.06 -6.05 -4.08
CA ILE A 81 -4.71 -5.45 -5.25
C ILE A 81 -4.21 -6.20 -6.49
N ASP A 82 -5.11 -6.91 -7.17
CA ASP A 82 -4.80 -7.80 -8.29
C ASP A 82 -5.74 -7.63 -9.49
N LYS A 83 -6.66 -6.65 -9.41
CA LYS A 83 -7.54 -6.22 -10.51
C LYS A 83 -7.38 -4.72 -10.77
N TYR A 84 -6.85 -4.36 -11.93
CA TYR A 84 -6.55 -2.99 -12.36
C TYR A 84 -7.50 -2.44 -13.43
#